data_AF-A0A3N9NK30-F1
#
_entry.id   AF-A0A3N9NK30-F1
#
_cell.length_a   1.000
_cell.length_b   1.000
_cell.length_c   1.000
_cell.angle_alpha   90.00
_cell.angle_beta   90.00
_cell.angle_gamma   90.00
#
_symmetry.space_group_name_H-M   'P 1'
#
loop_
_entity.id
_entity.type
_entity.pdbx_description
1 polymer ?
#
loop_
_entity_poly.entity_id
_entity_poly.type
_entity_poly.pdbx_seq_one_letter_code
_entity_poly.pdbx_strand_id
1 'polypeptide(L)'
;MEKIDRIGRTAMVLSTIVLSALLFNLWVLNATALEKPVTLAKEEDFFPPAERKASLLQRVYDILTPAAAAIPPAELEKELASAPRAGKPVAYVNIDKLYLINRNGKIIGSADSCRHYDVPIISSDAFLVNETGTQLVDEGTQNALQLLAEIDKNYAARSLLSELKITERNIIAYMNLGHVKPVIFGQGAWDEKIDNFIAYHKQLGASELTQQALYLDLRIKDKIIVKKSV
;
A
#
# COMPACT_ATOMS: atom_id res chain seq x y z
N MET A 1 -40.26 51.49 16.15
CA MET A 1 -39.41 50.92 17.22
C MET A 1 -39.21 49.40 17.08
N GLU A 2 -40.24 48.63 16.68
CA GLU A 2 -40.19 47.15 16.60
C GLU A 2 -39.08 46.53 15.72
N LYS A 3 -38.66 47.20 14.65
CA LYS A 3 -37.59 46.68 13.76
C LYS A 3 -36.19 46.75 14.37
N ILE A 4 -35.94 47.71 15.27
CA ILE A 4 -34.63 47.91 15.90
C ILE A 4 -34.38 46.80 16.93
N ASP A 5 -35.42 46.38 17.66
CA ASP A 5 -35.33 45.28 18.63
C ASP A 5 -35.03 43.91 18.00
N ARG A 6 -35.56 43.64 16.80
CA ARG A 6 -35.28 42.38 16.10
C ARG A 6 -33.83 42.28 15.65
N ILE A 7 -33.24 43.38 15.19
CA ILE A 7 -31.83 43.42 14.76
C ILE A 7 -30.89 43.28 15.97
N GLY A 8 -31.23 43.88 17.11
CA GLY A 8 -30.46 43.71 18.35
C GLY A 8 -30.44 42.25 18.84
N ARG A 9 -31.59 41.57 18.79
CA ARG A 9 -31.69 40.16 19.21
C ARG A 9 -30.91 39.22 18.28
N THR A 10 -30.96 39.43 16.97
CA THR A 10 -30.20 38.58 16.04
C THR A 10 -28.69 38.80 16.17
N ALA A 11 -28.26 40.05 16.35
CA ALA A 11 -26.85 40.36 16.61
C ALA A 11 -26.34 39.73 17.91
N MET A 12 -27.15 39.75 18.97
CA MET A 12 -26.81 39.11 20.25
C MET A 12 -26.64 37.60 20.08
N VAL A 13 -27.57 36.91 19.41
CA VAL A 13 -27.47 35.46 19.17
C VAL A 13 -26.23 35.09 18.35
N LEU A 14 -25.94 35.85 17.29
CA LEU A 14 -24.74 35.65 16.48
C LEU A 14 -23.46 35.84 17.30
N SER A 15 -23.40 36.89 18.14
CA SER A 15 -22.25 37.13 19.01
C SER A 15 -22.01 36.00 20.01
N THR A 16 -23.08 35.43 20.58
CA THR A 16 -22.99 34.30 21.51
C THR A 16 -22.49 33.04 20.82
N ILE A 17 -22.93 32.77 19.58
CA ILE A 17 -22.48 31.61 18.80
C ILE A 17 -20.99 31.74 18.48
N VAL A 18 -20.55 32.91 18.00
CA VAL A 18 -19.13 33.16 17.68
C VAL A 18 -18.26 33.05 18.94
N LEU A 19 -18.69 33.62 20.06
CA LEU A 19 -17.95 33.53 21.32
C LEU A 19 -17.86 32.09 21.83
N SER A 20 -18.93 31.31 21.69
CA SER A 20 -18.95 29.89 22.09
C SER A 20 -18.01 29.05 21.24
N ALA A 21 -17.94 29.30 19.92
CA ALA A 21 -17.02 28.62 19.02
C ALA A 21 -15.54 28.96 19.34
N LEU A 22 -15.25 30.22 19.69
CA LEU A 22 -13.91 30.63 20.12
C LEU A 22 -13.49 29.96 21.43
N LEU A 23 -14.39 29.92 22.42
CA LEU A 23 -14.12 29.24 23.70
C LEU A 23 -13.89 27.75 23.50
N PHE A 24 -14.66 27.11 22.62
CA PHE A 24 -14.47 25.70 22.28
C PHE A 24 -13.10 25.44 21.64
N ASN A 25 -12.69 26.25 20.65
CA ASN A 25 -11.37 26.14 20.03
C ASN A 25 -10.24 26.36 21.04
N LEU A 26 -10.40 27.31 21.96
CA LEU A 26 -9.40 27.59 22.99
C LEU A 26 -9.28 26.44 24.01
N TRP A 27 -10.41 25.81 24.34
CA TRP A 27 -10.43 24.61 25.19
C TRP A 27 -9.74 23.42 24.52
N VAL A 28 -9.98 23.17 23.23
CA VAL A 28 -9.31 22.11 22.47
C VAL A 28 -7.80 22.34 22.45
N LEU A 29 -7.35 23.57 22.17
CA LEU A 29 -5.93 23.92 22.16
C LEU A 29 -5.27 23.71 23.54
N ASN A 30 -5.96 24.10 24.62
CA ASN A 30 -5.45 23.91 25.97
C ASN A 30 -5.42 22.41 26.38
N ALA A 31 -6.40 21.63 25.94
CA ALA A 31 -6.41 20.17 26.15
C ALA A 31 -5.24 19.49 25.43
N THR A 32 -4.87 19.96 24.23
CA THR A 32 -3.70 19.45 23.50
C THR A 32 -2.35 19.95 24.05
N ALA A 33 -2.33 21.08 24.77
CA ALA A 33 -1.11 21.63 25.38
C ALA A 33 -0.71 20.92 26.69
N LEU A 34 -1.61 20.14 27.29
CA LEU A 34 -1.40 19.39 28.53
C LEU A 34 -0.81 17.98 28.32
N GLU A 35 -0.52 17.59 27.08
CA GLU A 35 0.27 16.39 26.81
C GLU A 35 1.71 16.63 27.27
N LYS A 36 2.07 16.01 28.40
CA LYS A 36 3.41 15.99 28.98
C LYS A 36 4.46 15.73 27.88
N PRO A 37 5.64 16.38 27.93
CA PRO A 37 6.74 15.99 27.07
C PRO A 37 6.99 14.50 27.26
N VAL A 38 6.78 13.74 26.20
CA VAL A 38 7.14 12.32 26.15
C VAL A 38 8.61 12.26 26.50
N THR A 39 8.92 11.70 27.66
CA THR A 39 10.27 11.32 28.04
C THR A 39 10.76 10.43 26.89
N LEU A 40 11.69 10.96 26.08
CA LEU A 40 12.37 10.21 25.05
C LEU A 40 12.88 8.94 25.71
N ALA A 41 12.29 7.81 25.32
CA ALA A 41 12.81 6.52 25.69
C ALA A 41 14.27 6.50 25.26
N LYS A 42 15.12 6.20 26.24
CA LYS A 42 16.56 6.05 26.12
C LYS A 42 16.86 5.26 24.85
N GLU A 43 17.68 5.87 24.02
CA GLU A 43 18.26 5.32 22.80
C GLU A 43 19.08 4.07 23.18
N GLU A 44 18.43 2.92 23.21
CA GLU A 44 19.11 1.62 23.29
C GLU A 44 19.36 1.13 21.86
N ASP A 45 20.64 1.14 21.52
CA ASP A 45 21.32 0.41 20.46
C ASP A 45 20.86 0.67 19.01
N PHE A 46 21.16 1.88 18.56
CA PHE A 46 21.56 2.13 17.17
C PHE A 46 22.77 1.23 16.84
N PHE A 47 22.52 0.08 16.22
CA PHE A 47 23.57 -0.67 15.53
C PHE A 47 24.15 0.22 14.42
N PRO A 48 25.48 0.40 14.34
CA PRO A 48 26.09 1.09 13.21
C PRO A 48 25.81 0.30 11.93
N PRO A 49 25.89 0.93 10.74
CA PRO A 49 25.73 0.21 9.48
C PRO A 49 26.85 -0.83 9.39
N ALA A 50 26.51 -2.09 9.68
CA ALA A 50 27.42 -3.19 9.46
C ALA A 50 27.70 -3.23 7.96
N GLU A 51 28.96 -3.00 7.60
CA GLU A 51 29.51 -3.33 6.29
C GLU A 51 28.96 -4.71 5.89
N ARG A 52 28.25 -4.76 4.75
CA ARG A 52 27.62 -5.96 4.21
C ARG A 52 28.67 -7.03 3.91
N LYS A 53 29.06 -7.80 4.92
CA LYS A 53 29.60 -9.14 4.72
C LYS A 53 28.40 -10.03 4.42
N ALA A 54 28.18 -10.28 3.13
CA ALA A 54 27.21 -11.26 2.65
C ALA A 54 27.32 -12.52 3.52
N SER A 55 26.23 -12.85 4.21
CA SER A 55 26.23 -13.94 5.18
C SER A 55 26.60 -15.24 4.46
N LEU A 56 27.35 -16.13 5.12
CA LEU A 56 27.67 -17.45 4.60
C LEU A 56 26.41 -18.21 4.14
N LEU A 57 25.27 -17.96 4.80
CA LEU A 57 23.97 -18.50 4.43
C LEU A 57 23.47 -17.97 3.08
N GLN A 58 23.74 -16.71 2.75
CA GLN A 58 23.38 -16.11 1.46
C GLN A 58 24.24 -16.68 0.34
N ARG A 59 25.54 -16.90 0.58
CA ARG A 59 26.41 -17.62 -0.37
C ARG A 59 26.00 -19.07 -0.53
N VAL A 60 25.58 -19.74 0.54
CA VAL A 60 25.08 -21.12 0.47
C VAL A 60 23.72 -21.15 -0.26
N TYR A 61 22.86 -20.15 -0.08
CA TYR A 61 21.62 -20.01 -0.85
C TYR A 61 21.92 -19.81 -2.34
N ASP A 62 22.85 -18.92 -2.71
CA ASP A 62 23.27 -18.71 -4.10
C ASP A 62 23.96 -19.95 -4.73
N ILE A 63 24.54 -20.84 -3.91
CA ILE A 63 25.15 -22.11 -4.36
C ILE A 63 24.11 -23.24 -4.48
N LEU A 64 23.10 -23.26 -3.61
CA LEU A 64 22.09 -24.33 -3.54
C LEU A 64 20.84 -24.06 -4.37
N THR A 65 20.58 -22.80 -4.70
CA THR A 65 19.59 -22.45 -5.72
C THR A 65 20.30 -22.54 -7.06
N PRO A 66 20.04 -23.53 -7.93
CA PRO A 66 20.44 -23.38 -9.32
C PRO A 66 19.84 -22.05 -9.75
N ALA A 67 20.67 -21.13 -10.25
CA ALA A 67 20.20 -19.90 -10.85
C ALA A 67 19.01 -20.27 -11.73
N ALA A 68 17.80 -19.87 -11.31
CA ALA A 68 16.60 -20.10 -12.09
C ALA A 68 16.96 -19.53 -13.46
N ALA A 69 17.15 -20.42 -14.44
CA ALA A 69 17.68 -20.02 -15.72
C ALA A 69 16.70 -18.99 -16.25
N ALA A 70 17.15 -17.74 -16.35
CA ALA A 70 16.36 -16.68 -16.95
C ALA A 70 16.15 -17.11 -18.40
N ILE A 71 15.01 -17.74 -18.67
CA ILE A 71 14.65 -18.15 -20.02
C ILE A 71 14.62 -16.87 -20.85
N PRO A 72 15.36 -16.80 -21.97
CA PRO A 72 15.36 -15.62 -22.81
C PRO A 72 13.91 -15.24 -23.16
N PRO A 73 13.51 -13.97 -23.04
CA PRO A 73 12.12 -13.54 -23.27
C PRO A 73 11.49 -14.01 -24.58
N ALA A 74 12.32 -14.28 -25.60
CA ALA A 74 11.90 -14.80 -26.91
C ALA A 74 11.39 -16.26 -26.88
N GLU A 75 11.92 -17.11 -25.99
CA GLU A 75 11.45 -18.50 -25.86
C GLU A 75 10.11 -18.56 -25.10
N LEU A 76 9.94 -17.68 -24.10
CA LEU A 76 8.69 -17.53 -23.37
C LEU A 76 7.52 -17.10 -24.27
N GLU A 77 7.74 -16.15 -25.19
CA GLU A 77 6.70 -15.72 -26.14
C GLU A 77 6.24 -16.87 -27.06
N LYS A 78 7.17 -17.73 -27.49
CA LYS A 78 6.87 -18.87 -28.36
C LYS A 78 6.04 -19.93 -27.65
N GLU A 79 6.34 -20.21 -26.37
CA GLU A 79 5.52 -21.11 -25.56
C GLU A 79 4.14 -20.52 -25.26
N LEU A 80 4.07 -19.23 -24.88
CA LEU A 80 2.81 -18.54 -24.59
C LEU A 80 1.88 -18.45 -25.81
N ALA A 81 2.45 -18.33 -27.02
CA ALA A 81 1.67 -18.35 -28.26
C ALA A 81 1.03 -19.72 -28.56
N SER A 82 1.63 -20.81 -28.06
CA SER A 82 1.14 -22.18 -28.25
C SER A 82 0.20 -22.67 -27.13
N ALA A 83 0.23 -22.02 -25.97
CA ALA A 83 -0.55 -22.42 -24.81
C ALA A 83 -2.00 -21.87 -24.88
N PRO A 84 -3.02 -22.69 -24.59
CA PRO A 84 -4.38 -22.17 -24.43
C PRO A 84 -4.41 -21.14 -23.30
N ARG A 85 -4.94 -19.94 -23.59
CA ARG A 85 -5.06 -18.82 -22.63
C ARG A 85 -5.88 -19.26 -21.41
N ALA A 86 -5.19 -19.71 -20.37
CA ALA A 86 -5.81 -20.36 -19.22
C ALA A 86 -6.05 -19.35 -18.08
N GLY A 87 -7.27 -18.83 -18.02
CA GLY A 87 -7.79 -18.12 -16.84
C GLY A 87 -7.94 -16.61 -17.00
N LYS A 88 -8.58 -16.00 -16.00
CA LYS A 88 -8.81 -14.56 -15.91
C LYS A 88 -7.55 -13.86 -15.37
N PRO A 89 -7.05 -12.80 -16.02
CA PRO A 89 -5.96 -12.01 -15.49
C PRO A 89 -6.35 -11.31 -14.19
N VAL A 90 -5.40 -11.21 -13.27
CA VAL A 90 -5.58 -10.48 -12.00
C VAL A 90 -4.56 -9.39 -11.77
N ALA A 91 -3.40 -9.45 -12.43
CA ALA A 91 -2.38 -8.42 -12.35
C ALA A 91 -1.49 -8.43 -13.59
N TYR A 92 -0.79 -7.33 -13.80
CA TYR A 92 0.41 -7.28 -14.65
C TYR A 92 1.66 -7.54 -13.81
N VAL A 93 2.72 -8.04 -14.43
CA VAL A 93 4.08 -8.11 -13.87
C VAL A 93 5.09 -7.59 -14.86
N ASN A 94 6.15 -6.93 -14.37
CA ASN A 94 7.24 -6.45 -15.21
C ASN A 94 8.44 -7.40 -15.12
N ILE A 95 8.65 -8.20 -16.17
CA ILE A 95 9.78 -9.11 -16.32
C ILE A 95 10.43 -8.76 -17.67
N ASP A 96 11.15 -7.65 -17.73
CA ASP A 96 11.63 -6.96 -18.95
C ASP A 96 10.53 -6.38 -19.86
N LYS A 97 9.35 -7.02 -19.88
CA LYS A 97 8.11 -6.57 -20.50
C LYS A 97 6.95 -6.75 -19.54
N LEU A 98 5.81 -6.13 -19.86
CA LEU A 98 4.58 -6.34 -19.10
C LEU A 98 3.90 -7.65 -19.51
N TYR A 99 3.76 -8.56 -18.56
CA TYR A 99 3.05 -9.82 -18.72
C TYR A 99 1.80 -9.84 -17.85
N LEU A 100 0.74 -10.49 -18.33
CA LEU A 100 -0.46 -10.76 -17.56
C LEU A 100 -0.30 -12.08 -16.79
N ILE A 101 -0.70 -12.07 -15.52
CA ILE A 101 -0.74 -13.26 -14.69
C ILE A 101 -2.15 -13.54 -14.15
N ASN A 102 -2.43 -14.82 -13.87
CA ASN A 102 -3.64 -15.26 -13.20
C ASN A 102 -3.43 -15.43 -11.67
N ARG A 103 -4.48 -15.84 -10.96
CA ARG A 103 -4.49 -16.02 -9.49
C ARG A 103 -3.43 -16.99 -8.95
N ASN A 104 -2.91 -17.89 -9.79
CA ASN A 104 -1.92 -18.88 -9.41
C ASN A 104 -0.50 -18.45 -9.77
N GLY A 105 -0.30 -17.20 -10.21
CA GLY A 105 0.99 -16.69 -10.67
C GLY A 105 1.40 -17.18 -12.06
N LYS A 106 0.51 -17.85 -12.80
CA LYS A 106 0.80 -18.31 -14.17
C LYS A 106 0.74 -17.13 -15.14
N ILE A 107 1.76 -17.00 -15.97
CA ILE A 107 1.82 -16.05 -17.08
C ILE A 107 0.90 -16.55 -18.20
N ILE A 108 -0.02 -15.68 -18.62
CA ILE A 108 -1.05 -16.01 -19.63
C ILE A 108 -0.83 -15.30 -20.97
N GLY A 109 0.09 -14.33 -21.02
CA GLY A 109 0.42 -13.60 -22.24
C GLY A 109 1.15 -12.28 -21.95
N SER A 110 1.73 -11.69 -23.00
CA SER A 110 2.27 -10.33 -22.95
C SER A 110 1.13 -9.30 -23.10
N ALA A 111 1.24 -8.17 -22.41
CA ALA A 111 0.30 -7.05 -22.49
C ALA A 111 0.08 -6.58 -23.95
N ASP A 112 1.13 -6.58 -24.77
CA ASP A 112 1.06 -6.15 -26.19
C ASP A 112 0.19 -7.09 -27.05
N SER A 113 0.04 -8.36 -26.63
CA SER A 113 -0.66 -9.42 -27.36
C SER A 113 -2.07 -9.71 -26.83
N CYS A 114 -2.43 -9.07 -25.72
CA CYS A 114 -3.67 -9.30 -24.99
C CYS A 114 -4.60 -8.08 -25.05
N ARG A 115 -5.87 -8.29 -24.67
CA ARG A 115 -6.76 -7.15 -24.39
C ARG A 115 -6.21 -6.39 -23.19
N HIS A 116 -6.35 -5.07 -23.19
CA HIS A 116 -6.03 -4.28 -22.01
C HIS A 116 -7.04 -4.56 -20.90
N TYR A 117 -6.53 -4.87 -19.71
CA TYR A 117 -7.30 -5.07 -18.48
C TYR A 117 -6.99 -3.98 -17.47
N ASP A 118 -8.02 -3.52 -16.77
CA ASP A 118 -7.90 -2.65 -15.60
C ASP A 118 -7.63 -3.50 -14.36
N VAL A 119 -6.36 -3.84 -14.18
CA VAL A 119 -5.83 -4.68 -13.09
C VAL A 119 -4.51 -4.08 -12.59
N PRO A 120 -4.17 -4.24 -11.31
CA PRO A 120 -2.97 -3.63 -10.74
C PRO A 120 -1.69 -4.27 -11.29
N ILE A 121 -0.57 -3.59 -11.07
CA ILE A 121 0.76 -4.10 -11.35
C ILE A 121 1.32 -4.76 -10.09
N ILE A 122 1.95 -5.93 -10.21
CA ILE A 122 2.83 -6.49 -9.20
C ILE A 122 4.27 -6.26 -9.68
N SER A 123 5.07 -5.58 -8.86
CA SER A 123 6.47 -5.28 -9.16
C SER A 123 7.40 -5.90 -8.12
N SER A 124 8.62 -6.23 -8.53
CA SER A 124 9.68 -6.76 -7.67
C SER A 124 11.02 -6.36 -8.26
N ASP A 125 12.07 -6.32 -7.44
CA ASP A 125 13.45 -6.14 -7.94
C ASP A 125 13.89 -7.37 -8.75
N ALA A 126 13.39 -8.55 -8.40
CA ALA A 126 13.57 -9.79 -9.15
C ALA A 126 12.37 -10.72 -8.96
N PHE A 127 11.94 -11.36 -10.04
CA PHE A 127 10.94 -12.43 -10.01
C PHE A 127 11.62 -13.78 -10.18
N LEU A 128 11.15 -14.80 -9.46
CA LEU A 128 11.55 -16.18 -9.72
C LEU A 128 10.47 -16.88 -10.52
N VAL A 129 10.86 -17.42 -11.66
CA VAL A 129 9.98 -18.22 -12.52
C VAL A 129 10.34 -19.70 -12.42
N ASN A 130 9.38 -20.58 -12.73
CA ASN A 130 9.63 -22.01 -12.83
C ASN A 130 10.57 -22.35 -14.01
N GLU A 131 10.96 -23.61 -14.14
CA GLU A 131 11.87 -24.09 -15.20
C GLU A 131 11.37 -23.84 -16.63
N THR A 132 10.06 -23.66 -16.82
CA THR A 132 9.44 -23.32 -18.12
C THR A 132 9.26 -21.81 -18.32
N GLY A 133 9.54 -21.00 -17.32
CA GLY A 133 9.32 -19.55 -17.35
C GLY A 133 7.84 -19.14 -17.33
N THR A 134 6.89 -20.08 -17.27
CA THR A 134 5.46 -19.82 -17.43
C THR A 134 4.74 -19.49 -16.12
N GLN A 135 5.40 -19.59 -14.97
CA GLN A 135 4.79 -19.35 -13.67
C GLN A 135 5.77 -18.71 -12.70
N LEU A 136 5.28 -17.72 -11.96
CA LEU A 136 6.00 -17.10 -10.85
C LEU A 136 5.89 -17.98 -9.61
N VAL A 137 7.03 -18.32 -9.02
CA VAL A 137 7.15 -19.29 -7.92
C VAL A 137 7.70 -18.69 -6.63
N ASP A 138 8.11 -17.42 -6.64
CA ASP A 138 8.64 -16.77 -5.45
C ASP A 138 7.55 -16.54 -4.38
N GLU A 139 7.96 -16.64 -3.11
CA GLU A 139 7.08 -16.45 -1.95
C GLU A 139 6.47 -15.04 -1.92
N GLY A 140 7.23 -14.03 -2.34
CA GLY A 140 6.78 -12.64 -2.42
C GLY A 140 5.57 -12.49 -3.34
N THR A 141 5.61 -13.12 -4.51
CA THR A 141 4.51 -13.15 -5.47
C THR A 141 3.30 -13.89 -4.90
N GLN A 142 3.50 -15.03 -4.22
CA GLN A 142 2.39 -15.74 -3.59
C GLN A 142 1.71 -14.89 -2.52
N ASN A 143 2.48 -14.22 -1.67
CA ASN A 143 1.97 -13.30 -0.66
C ASN A 143 1.26 -12.08 -1.31
N ALA A 144 1.80 -11.54 -2.41
CA ALA A 144 1.18 -10.43 -3.14
C ALA A 144 -0.16 -10.85 -3.77
N LEU A 145 -0.24 -12.06 -4.33
CA LEU A 145 -1.47 -12.61 -4.89
C LEU A 145 -2.53 -12.88 -3.81
N GLN A 146 -2.12 -13.34 -2.63
CA GLN A 146 -3.04 -13.51 -1.52
C GLN A 146 -3.55 -12.16 -0.99
N LEU A 147 -2.68 -11.17 -0.80
CA LEU A 147 -3.08 -9.81 -0.43
C LEU A 147 -4.03 -9.21 -1.48
N LEU A 148 -3.73 -9.39 -2.77
CA LEU A 148 -4.59 -8.95 -3.86
C LEU A 148 -5.97 -9.62 -3.81
N ALA A 149 -6.00 -10.93 -3.52
CA ALA A 149 -7.26 -11.67 -3.37
C ALA A 149 -8.11 -11.16 -2.20
N GLU A 150 -7.48 -10.72 -1.10
CA GLU A 150 -8.17 -10.07 0.02
C GLU A 150 -8.68 -8.67 -0.36
N ILE A 151 -7.85 -7.86 -1.02
CA ILE A 151 -8.25 -6.52 -1.53
C ILE A 151 -9.42 -6.63 -2.51
N ASP A 152 -9.43 -7.64 -3.38
CA ASP A 152 -10.49 -7.89 -4.36
C ASP A 152 -11.86 -8.15 -3.74
N LYS A 153 -11.92 -8.58 -2.46
CA LYS A 153 -13.19 -8.75 -1.73
C LYS A 153 -13.85 -7.41 -1.40
N ASN A 154 -13.08 -6.31 -1.38
CA ASN A 154 -13.56 -4.98 -1.06
C ASN A 154 -13.39 -4.03 -2.26
N TYR A 155 -14.50 -3.71 -2.93
CA TYR A 155 -14.48 -2.87 -4.14
C TYR A 155 -13.81 -1.51 -3.92
N ALA A 156 -14.01 -0.88 -2.76
CA ALA A 156 -13.40 0.41 -2.45
C ALA A 156 -11.87 0.28 -2.34
N ALA A 157 -11.36 -0.76 -1.68
CA ALA A 157 -9.93 -1.00 -1.59
C ALA A 157 -9.33 -1.28 -2.98
N ARG A 158 -10.01 -2.13 -3.76
CA ARG A 158 -9.59 -2.48 -5.12
C ARG A 158 -9.49 -1.25 -6.02
N SER A 159 -10.47 -0.33 -5.96
CA SER A 159 -10.45 0.88 -6.80
C SER A 159 -9.30 1.85 -6.48
N LEU A 160 -8.70 1.72 -5.29
CA LEU A 160 -7.58 2.56 -4.88
C LEU A 160 -6.25 1.92 -5.27
N LEU A 161 -6.17 0.59 -5.41
CA LEU A 161 -4.92 -0.12 -5.65
C LEU A 161 -4.41 0.10 -7.08
N SER A 162 -3.20 0.63 -7.21
CA SER A 162 -2.50 0.77 -8.50
C SER A 162 -1.39 -0.28 -8.66
N GLU A 163 -0.60 -0.50 -7.62
CA GLU A 163 0.57 -1.40 -7.67
C GLU A 163 0.81 -2.08 -6.33
N LEU A 164 1.28 -3.33 -6.36
CA LEU A 164 1.87 -4.04 -5.23
C LEU A 164 3.36 -4.25 -5.51
N LYS A 165 4.20 -3.56 -4.76
CA LYS A 165 5.65 -3.73 -4.82
C LYS A 165 6.13 -4.71 -3.78
N ILE A 166 6.73 -5.80 -4.24
CA ILE A 166 7.43 -6.79 -3.44
C ILE A 166 8.84 -6.25 -3.16
N THR A 167 9.24 -6.30 -1.90
CA THR A 167 10.59 -5.96 -1.45
C THR A 167 11.12 -7.12 -0.59
N GLU A 168 12.41 -7.13 -0.29
CA GLU A 168 13.03 -8.15 0.58
C GLU A 168 12.31 -8.34 1.93
N ARG A 169 11.64 -7.29 2.44
CA ARG A 169 11.08 -7.29 3.80
C ARG A 169 9.57 -7.19 3.85
N ASN A 170 8.93 -6.61 2.83
CA ASN A 170 7.51 -6.25 2.87
C ASN A 170 6.88 -6.21 1.49
N ILE A 171 5.55 -6.22 1.47
CA ILE A 171 4.73 -5.84 0.32
C ILE A 171 4.21 -4.42 0.59
N ILE A 172 4.46 -3.53 -0.36
CA ILE A 172 4.03 -2.14 -0.34
C ILE A 172 2.94 -1.97 -1.37
N ALA A 173 1.75 -1.57 -0.95
CA ALA A 173 0.65 -1.27 -1.85
C ALA A 173 0.64 0.23 -2.17
N TYR A 174 0.75 0.59 -3.43
CA TYR A 174 0.59 1.96 -3.89
C TYR A 174 -0.87 2.23 -4.18
N MET A 175 -1.47 3.07 -3.34
CA MET A 175 -2.90 3.37 -3.33
C MET A 175 -3.14 4.82 -3.79
N ASN A 176 -4.14 5.04 -4.64
CA ASN A 176 -4.54 6.35 -5.09
C ASN A 176 -5.50 7.02 -4.10
N LEU A 177 -4.96 7.86 -3.21
CA LEU A 177 -5.71 8.62 -2.21
C LEU A 177 -5.76 10.11 -2.60
N GLY A 178 -6.11 10.39 -3.87
CA GLY A 178 -5.96 11.70 -4.53
C GLY A 178 -4.56 11.91 -5.12
N HIS A 179 -3.55 11.27 -4.52
CA HIS A 179 -2.23 11.02 -5.08
C HIS A 179 -1.82 9.59 -4.76
N VAL A 180 -0.89 9.02 -5.52
CA VAL A 180 -0.36 7.69 -5.24
C VAL A 180 0.47 7.74 -3.94
N LYS A 181 0.03 6.98 -2.93
CA LYS A 181 0.69 6.88 -1.63
C LYS A 181 1.07 5.42 -1.34
N PRO A 182 2.30 5.16 -0.84
CA PRO A 182 2.66 3.85 -0.31
C PRO A 182 1.86 3.51 0.95
N VAL A 183 1.33 2.30 1.01
CA VAL A 183 0.62 1.71 2.14
C VAL A 183 1.28 0.39 2.49
N ILE A 184 1.83 0.30 3.70
CA ILE A 184 2.57 -0.87 4.17
C ILE A 184 1.61 -1.75 4.98
N PHE A 185 1.12 -2.84 4.39
CA PHE A 185 0.23 -3.79 5.05
C PHE A 185 0.98 -4.74 6.01
N GLY A 186 2.27 -4.98 5.77
CA GLY A 186 3.02 -6.03 6.47
C GLY A 186 2.44 -7.43 6.22
N GLN A 187 2.74 -8.35 7.12
CA GLN A 187 2.35 -9.76 7.00
C GLN A 187 1.07 -10.06 7.80
N GLY A 188 0.20 -10.91 7.24
CA GLY A 188 -1.01 -11.45 7.88
C GLY A 188 -2.12 -10.43 8.21
N ALA A 189 -3.26 -10.96 8.69
CA ALA A 189 -4.45 -10.20 9.10
C ALA A 189 -4.87 -9.13 8.08
N TRP A 190 -4.78 -9.46 6.78
CA TRP A 190 -5.02 -8.48 5.72
C TRP A 190 -6.47 -8.05 5.64
N ASP A 191 -7.41 -8.95 5.94
CA ASP A 191 -8.83 -8.64 6.08
C ASP A 191 -9.07 -7.50 7.08
N GLU A 192 -8.62 -7.66 8.33
CA GLU A 192 -8.77 -6.64 9.38
C GLU A 192 -8.05 -5.33 9.00
N LYS A 193 -6.87 -5.42 8.39
CA LYS A 193 -6.10 -4.24 7.97
C LYS A 193 -6.76 -3.50 6.82
N ILE A 194 -7.36 -4.21 5.86
CA ILE A 194 -8.11 -3.62 4.75
C ILE A 194 -9.35 -2.90 5.31
N ASP A 195 -10.07 -3.51 6.25
CA ASP A 195 -11.23 -2.87 6.86
C ASP A 195 -10.85 -1.60 7.63
N ASN A 196 -9.77 -1.65 8.42
CA ASN A 196 -9.22 -0.50 9.12
C ASN A 196 -8.78 0.61 8.14
N PHE A 197 -8.12 0.24 7.03
CA PHE A 197 -7.72 1.17 5.98
C PHE A 197 -8.92 1.87 5.34
N ILE A 198 -9.98 1.13 5.04
CA ILE A 198 -11.19 1.69 4.44
C ILE A 198 -11.93 2.59 5.41
N ALA A 199 -11.98 2.24 6.69
CA ALA A 199 -12.53 3.12 7.73
C ALA A 199 -11.75 4.44 7.81
N TYR A 200 -10.41 4.36 7.82
CA TYR A 200 -9.55 5.53 7.77
C TYR A 200 -9.77 6.38 6.52
N HIS A 201 -9.80 5.77 5.34
CA HIS A 201 -9.99 6.50 4.09
C HIS A 201 -11.33 7.23 4.03
N LYS A 202 -12.41 6.63 4.54
CA LYS A 202 -13.73 7.28 4.62
C LYS A 202 -13.72 8.50 5.55
N GLN A 203 -12.99 8.44 6.66
CA GLN A 203 -12.98 9.51 7.66
C GLN A 203 -11.97 10.62 7.33
N LEU A 204 -10.79 10.24 6.84
CA LEU A 204 -9.62 11.10 6.75
C LEU A 204 -8.99 11.12 5.35
N GLY A 205 -9.49 10.38 4.37
CA GLY A 205 -8.89 10.27 3.04
C GLY A 205 -8.68 11.62 2.32
N ALA A 206 -9.65 12.52 2.46
CA ALA A 206 -9.58 13.89 1.90
C ALA A 206 -8.93 14.92 2.84
N SER A 207 -8.46 14.50 4.02
CA SER A 207 -7.84 15.43 4.98
C SER A 207 -6.45 15.86 4.53
N GLU A 208 -6.02 17.04 4.95
CA GLU A 208 -4.67 17.57 4.72
C GLU A 208 -3.59 16.60 5.25
N LEU A 209 -3.87 15.92 6.36
CA LEU A 209 -3.01 14.90 6.95
C LEU A 209 -2.67 13.79 5.95
N THR A 210 -3.67 13.28 5.22
CA THR A 210 -3.49 12.21 4.23
C THR A 210 -2.82 12.73 2.96
N GLN A 211 -3.17 13.94 2.53
CA GLN A 211 -2.58 14.55 1.34
C GLN A 211 -1.06 14.78 1.51
N GLN A 212 -0.63 15.21 2.69
CA GLN A 212 0.78 15.45 3.04
C GLN A 212 1.52 14.19 3.54
N ALA A 213 0.85 13.04 3.60
CA ALA A 213 1.48 11.80 4.01
C ALA A 213 2.56 11.35 3.01
N LEU A 214 3.73 10.95 3.50
CA LEU A 214 4.73 10.21 2.73
C LEU A 214 4.31 8.75 2.55
N TYR A 215 3.77 8.12 3.59
CA TYR A 215 3.24 6.76 3.56
C TYR A 215 2.28 6.51 4.72
N LEU A 216 1.49 5.43 4.59
CA LEU A 216 0.67 4.86 5.66
C LEU A 216 1.23 3.50 6.06
N ASP A 217 1.23 3.21 7.36
CA ASP A 217 1.73 1.94 7.89
C ASP A 217 0.67 1.27 8.77
N LEU A 218 0.26 0.08 8.34
CA LEU A 218 -0.82 -0.75 8.89
C LEU A 218 -0.25 -1.97 9.63
N ARG A 219 1.08 -2.02 9.85
CA ARG A 219 1.72 -3.15 10.54
C ARG A 219 1.32 -3.25 12.01
N ILE A 220 0.94 -2.14 12.62
CA ILE A 220 0.49 -2.11 14.01
C ILE A 220 -0.98 -2.47 14.06
N LYS A 221 -1.31 -3.46 14.90
CA LYS A 221 -2.69 -3.87 15.13
C LYS A 221 -3.57 -2.68 15.53
N ASP A 222 -4.73 -2.56 14.88
CA ASP A 222 -5.76 -1.55 15.14
C ASP A 222 -5.31 -0.09 15.03
N LYS A 223 -4.17 0.18 14.39
CA LYS A 223 -3.62 1.53 14.24
C LYS A 223 -3.08 1.74 12.83
N ILE A 224 -3.24 2.96 12.33
CA ILE A 224 -2.63 3.41 11.09
C ILE A 224 -1.68 4.55 11.43
N ILE A 225 -0.39 4.33 11.21
CA ILE A 225 0.62 5.38 11.36
C ILE A 225 0.69 6.16 10.05
N VAL A 226 0.55 7.48 10.15
CA VAL A 226 0.72 8.41 9.03
C VAL A 226 2.07 9.08 9.19
N LYS A 227 3.01 8.82 8.28
CA LYS A 227 4.27 9.56 8.24
C LYS A 227 4.09 10.80 7.38
N LYS A 228 4.34 11.99 7.93
CA LYS A 228 4.31 13.25 7.17
C LYS A 228 5.63 13.54 6.48
N SER A 229 5.57 14.27 5.37
CA SER A 229 6.74 14.97 4.84
C SER A 229 7.01 16.16 5.76
N VAL A 230 8.23 16.25 6.30
CA VAL A 230 8.68 17.42 7.07
C VAL A 230 9.19 18.47 6.10
#